data_AF-A0A2V6DNP9-F1
#
_entry.id   AF-A0A2V6DNP9-F1
#
_cell.length_a   1.000
_cell.length_b   1.000
_cell.length_c   1.000
_cell.angle_alpha   90.00
_cell.angle_beta   90.00
_cell.angle_gamma   90.00
#
_symmetry.space_group_name_H-M   'P 1'
#
loop_
_entity.id
_entity.type
_entity.pdbx_description
1 polymer ?
#
loop_
_entity_poly.entity_id
_entity_poly.type
_entity_poly.pdbx_seq_one_letter_code
_entity_poly.pdbx_strand_id
1 'polypeptide(L)' 'MLDLYNSSGTRIAWDNDWKDSQEVAIEASGFSPSDSREAAIMSVLASGANTAIVRGRDDTSGVALVEVYNLH' A
#
# COMPACT_ATOMS: atom_id res chain seq x y z
N MET A 1 -3.34 7.77 2.82
CA MET A 1 -3.03 7.32 1.46
C MET A 1 -1.65 6.67 1.39
N LEU A 2 -1.47 5.70 0.49
CA LEU A 2 -0.22 4.96 0.28
C LEU A 2 0.15 4.97 -1.21
N ASP A 3 1.35 5.45 -1.54
CA ASP A 3 1.94 5.37 -2.88
C ASP A 3 3.14 4.40 -2.86
N LEU A 4 3.30 3.62 -3.94
CA LEU A 4 4.45 2.74 -4.15
C LEU A 4 5.22 3.15 -5.41
N TYR A 5 6.53 3.32 -5.27
CA TYR A 5 7.44 3.71 -6.34
C TYR A 5 8.50 2.63 -6.58
N ASN A 6 8.88 2.44 -7.84
CA ASN A 6 10.01 1.60 -8.22
C ASN A 6 11.35 2.37 -8.12
N SER A 7 12.45 1.70 -8.47
CA SER A 7 13.80 2.27 -8.43
C SER A 7 14.03 3.45 -9.37
N SER A 8 13.22 3.61 -10.42
CA SER A 8 13.26 4.78 -11.32
C SER A 8 12.42 5.96 -10.82
N GLY A 9 11.82 5.87 -9.64
CA GLY A 9 10.92 6.90 -9.10
C GLY A 9 9.57 6.96 -9.82
N THR A 10 9.19 5.91 -10.54
CA THR A 10 7.88 5.79 -11.18
C THR A 10 6.88 5.20 -10.19
N ARG A 11 5.72 5.84 -10.04
CA ARG A 11 4.64 5.29 -9.21
C ARG A 11 4.06 4.06 -9.90
N ILE A 12 4.14 2.91 -9.24
CA ILE A 12 3.68 1.61 -9.76
C ILE A 12 2.39 1.13 -9.11
N ALA A 13 2.04 1.64 -7.93
CA ALA A 13 0.75 1.41 -7.30
C ALA A 13 0.39 2.55 -6.35
N TRP A 14 -0.89 2.65 -6.04
CA TRP A 14 -1.45 3.60 -5.09
C TRP A 14 -2.72 3.03 -4.52
N ASP A 15 -2.99 3.31 -3.25
CA ASP A 15 -4.26 3.01 -2.64
C ASP A 15 -4.61 3.97 -1.49
N ASN A 16 -5.90 4.11 -1.20
CA ASN A 16 -6.39 4.85 -0.04
C ASN A 16 -7.45 4.09 0.76
N ASP A 17 -8.23 3.23 0.10
CA ASP A 17 -9.31 2.47 0.69
C ASP A 17 -9.21 1.04 0.10
N TRP A 18 -8.60 0.11 0.83
CA TRP A 18 -8.07 -1.14 0.27
C TRP A 18 -9.11 -2.05 -0.41
N LYS A 19 -10.37 -1.90 -0.02
CA LYS A 19 -11.48 -2.66 -0.62
C LYS A 19 -11.84 -2.18 -2.04
N ASP A 20 -11.44 -0.98 -2.45
CA ASP A 20 -11.84 -0.41 -3.75
C ASP A 20 -11.15 -1.10 -4.94
N SER A 21 -9.97 -1.69 -4.73
CA SER A 21 -9.12 -2.16 -5.83
C SER A 21 -8.67 -3.62 -5.73
N GLN A 22 -8.28 -4.09 -4.54
CA GLN A 22 -7.60 -5.39 -4.38
C GLN A 22 -8.21 -6.25 -3.27
N GLU A 23 -9.48 -6.01 -2.90
CA GLU A 23 -10.16 -6.65 -1.75
C GLU A 23 -9.90 -8.16 -1.65
N VAL A 24 -10.31 -8.92 -2.67
CA VAL A 24 -10.23 -10.39 -2.67
C VAL A 24 -8.79 -10.88 -2.49
N ALA A 25 -7.84 -10.21 -3.12
CA ALA A 25 -6.45 -10.63 -3.14
C ALA A 25 -5.75 -10.31 -1.81
N ILE A 26 -6.08 -9.16 -1.22
CA ILE A 26 -5.59 -8.74 0.10
C ILE A 26 -6.24 -9.59 1.21
N GLU A 27 -7.53 -9.91 1.14
CA GLU A 27 -8.19 -10.82 2.08
C GLU A 27 -7.57 -12.22 2.02
N ALA A 28 -7.30 -12.74 0.82
CA ALA A 28 -6.65 -14.03 0.64
C ALA A 28 -5.22 -14.08 1.21
N SER A 29 -4.55 -12.93 1.37
CA SER A 29 -3.20 -12.87 1.95
C SER A 29 -3.18 -13.11 3.47
N GLY A 30 -4.31 -12.91 4.15
CA GLY A 30 -4.40 -12.94 5.61
C GLY A 30 -3.88 -11.69 6.34
N PHE A 31 -3.42 -10.67 5.59
CA PHE A 31 -2.93 -9.38 6.12
C PHE A 31 -3.85 -8.22 5.74
N SER A 32 -5.16 -8.47 5.62
CA SER A 32 -6.12 -7.41 5.33
C SER A 32 -6.22 -6.42 6.49
N PRO A 33 -6.21 -5.09 6.21
CA PRO A 33 -6.50 -4.09 7.22
C PRO A 33 -7.92 -4.27 7.80
N SER A 34 -8.10 -3.85 9.05
CA SER A 34 -9.36 -4.02 9.76
C SER A 34 -10.41 -2.97 9.40
N ASP A 35 -9.97 -1.74 9.07
CA ASP A 35 -10.83 -0.65 8.63
C ASP A 35 -10.75 -0.54 7.09
N SER A 36 -11.91 -0.41 6.44
CA SER A 36 -11.97 -0.30 4.97
C SER A 36 -11.33 0.99 4.44
N ARG A 37 -11.12 1.99 5.31
CA ARG A 37 -10.49 3.29 4.98
C ARG A 37 -8.97 3.29 5.12
N GLU A 38 -8.40 2.15 5.47
CA GLU A 38 -6.95 1.95 5.46
C GLU A 38 -6.49 1.64 4.04
N ALA A 39 -5.25 2.01 3.73
CA ALA A 39 -4.65 1.73 2.43
C ALA A 39 -3.85 0.43 2.49
N ALA A 40 -3.96 -0.40 1.45
CA ALA A 40 -3.10 -1.57 1.30
C ALA A 40 -2.82 -1.85 -0.17
N ILE A 41 -1.58 -2.23 -0.46
CA ILE A 41 -1.11 -2.54 -1.82
C ILE A 41 -0.51 -3.93 -1.79
N MET A 42 -1.04 -4.83 -2.63
CA MET A 42 -0.40 -6.10 -2.92
C MET A 42 0.20 -6.06 -4.32
N SER A 43 1.52 -6.21 -4.43
CA SER A 43 2.22 -6.09 -5.71
C SER A 43 3.40 -7.03 -5.82
N VAL A 44 3.67 -7.50 -7.04
CA VAL A 44 4.91 -8.22 -7.36
C VAL A 44 5.97 -7.18 -7.70
N LEU A 45 7.00 -7.11 -6.87
CA LEU A 45 8.06 -6.12 -7.03
C LEU A 45 9.14 -6.65 -7.98
N ALA A 46 9.53 -5.82 -8.95
CA ALA A 46 10.74 -6.07 -9.72
C ALA A 46 11.98 -5.98 -8.80
N SER A 47 13.06 -6.65 -9.21
CA SER A 47 14.33 -6.57 -8.50
C SER A 47 14.82 -5.12 -8.41
N GLY A 48 15.23 -4.71 -7.22
CA GLY A 48 15.75 -3.37 -6.95
C GLY A 48 15.07 -2.71 -5.76
N ALA A 49 15.46 -1.47 -5.50
CA ALA A 49 14.83 -0.66 -4.46
C ALA A 49 13.41 -0.28 -4.85
N ASN A 50 12.49 -0.38 -3.89
CA ASN A 50 11.13 0.12 -3.99
C ASN A 50 10.84 0.99 -2.77
N THR A 51 10.08 2.06 -2.95
CA THR A 51 9.80 3.04 -1.90
C THR A 51 8.29 3.15 -1.70
N ALA A 52 7.83 2.91 -0.47
CA ALA A 52 6.48 3.21 -0.05
C ALA A 52 6.44 4.60 0.61
N ILE A 53 5.46 5.43 0.22
CA ILE A 53 5.24 6.77 0.79
C ILE A 53 3.83 6.81 1.37
N VAL A 54 3.73 7.14 2.66
CA VAL A 54 2.44 7.41 3.32
C VAL A 54 2.24 8.90 3.47
N ARG A 55 1.02 9.36 3.14
CA ARG A 55 0.60 10.75 3.29
C ARG A 55 -0.80 10.83 3.88
N GLY A 56 -1.09 11.93 4.59
CA GLY A 56 -2.45 12.23 5.01
C GLY A 56 -3.32 12.60 3.82
N ARG A 57 -4.59 12.20 3.86
CA ARG A 57 -5.58 12.61 2.85
C ARG A 57 -5.74 14.13 2.88
N ASP A 58 -5.87 14.75 1.72
CA ASP A 58 -6.03 16.21 1.58
C ASP A 58 -4.92 17.02 2.30
N ASP A 59 -3.67 16.52 2.22
CA ASP A 59 -2.47 17.11 2.83
C ASP A 59 -2.54 17.31 4.36
N THR A 60 -3.35 16.49 5.03
CA THR A 60 -3.38 16.44 6.49
C THR A 60 -2.12 15.80 7.07
N SER A 61 -1.84 16.11 8.33
CA SER A 61 -0.73 15.52 9.10
C SER A 61 -1.26 14.59 10.19
N GLY A 62 -0.47 13.59 10.56
CA GLY A 62 -0.82 12.63 11.59
C GLY A 62 0.29 11.60 11.80
N VAL A 63 0.04 10.65 12.69
CA VAL A 63 0.92 9.50 12.89
C VAL A 63 0.38 8.34 12.06
N ALA A 64 1.26 7.63 11.37
CA ALA A 64 0.93 6.42 10.62
C ALA A 64 1.86 5.28 11.05
N LEU A 65 1.31 4.06 11.08
CA LEU A 65 2.07 2.82 11.13
C LEU A 65 2.13 2.25 9.71
N VAL A 66 3.29 1.75 9.31
CA VAL A 66 3.48 1.10 8.01
C VAL A 66 4.11 -0.25 8.24
N GLU A 67 3.54 -1.27 7.62
CA GLU A 67 3.98 -2.64 7.69
C GLU A 67 4.25 -3.15 6.27
N VAL A 68 5.25 -4.01 6.13
CA VAL A 68 5.61 -4.62 4.84
C VAL A 68 5.72 -6.13 5.05
N TYR A 69 4.94 -6.87 4.28
CA TYR A 69 4.87 -8.33 4.32
C TYR A 69 5.42 -8.92 3.03
N ASN A 70 6.24 -9.96 3.16
CA ASN A 70 6.66 -10.79 2.03
C ASN A 70 5.77 -12.04 2.01
N LEU A 71 4.99 -12.20 0.94
CA LEU A 71 4.11 -13.35 0.73
C LEU A 71 4.88 -14.42 -0.07
N HIS A 72 4.86 -15.66 0.41
CA HIS A 72 5.59 -16.79 -0.18
C HIS A 72 4.65 -17.72 -0.98
#